data_AF-A0A257Q0Q3-F1
#
_entry.id   AF-A0A257Q0Q3-F1
#
_cell.length_a   1.000
_cell.length_b   1.000
_cell.length_c   1.000
_cell.angle_alpha   90.00
_cell.angle_beta   90.00
_cell.angle_gamma   90.00
#
_symmetry.space_group_name_H-M   'P 1'
#
loop_
_entity.id
_entity.type
_entity.pdbx_description
1 polymer ?
#
loop_
_entity_poly.entity_id
_entity_poly.type
_entity_poly.pdbx_seq_one_letter_code
_entity_poly.pdbx_strand_id
1 'polypeptide(L)'
;LQAGANSVVEPTHIGAERIAQLIMFPRTSSFTDGSDRMRTLSFGLRTLGLDLEVMAVAPDSPLAGATIEAAEHQASGSLFVIAINRKGGETLTRPDPATMIEAGDGVVVITRSGRSGPKIS
;
A
#
# COMPACT_ATOMS: atom_id res chain seq x y z
N LEU A 1 -21.64 -31.83 25.02
CA LEU A 1 -20.43 -31.56 24.21
C LEU A 1 -20.60 -30.17 23.61
N GLN A 2 -20.04 -29.15 24.25
CA GLN A 2 -20.18 -27.75 23.86
C GLN A 2 -18.83 -27.30 23.34
N ALA A 3 -18.72 -27.06 22.04
CA ALA A 3 -17.49 -26.59 21.42
C ALA A 3 -17.33 -25.08 21.70
N GLY A 4 -16.26 -24.72 22.40
CA GLY A 4 -15.84 -23.33 22.57
C GLY A 4 -15.25 -22.79 21.27
N ALA A 5 -15.93 -21.81 20.67
CA ALA A 5 -15.41 -21.00 19.57
C ALA A 5 -15.45 -19.53 20.00
N ASN A 6 -14.29 -18.86 20.00
CA ASN A 6 -14.12 -17.48 20.48
C ASN A 6 -14.21 -16.42 19.36
N SER A 7 -14.77 -16.75 18.20
CA SER A 7 -15.17 -15.73 17.21
C SER A 7 -16.18 -16.30 16.23
N VAL A 8 -17.33 -15.64 16.13
CA VAL A 8 -18.37 -15.89 15.11
C VAL A 8 -18.16 -14.84 14.02
N VAL A 9 -17.90 -15.27 12.79
CA VAL A 9 -17.86 -14.38 11.62
C VAL A 9 -19.22 -14.47 10.94
N GLU A 10 -19.99 -13.38 10.98
CA GLU A 10 -21.28 -13.24 10.29
C GLU A 10 -21.05 -12.75 8.84
N PRO A 11 -21.16 -13.60 7.80
CA PRO A 11 -20.67 -13.30 6.44
C PRO A 11 -21.59 -12.41 5.60
N THR A 12 -22.79 -12.08 6.08
CA THR A 12 -23.89 -11.62 5.22
C THR A 12 -23.98 -10.09 5.04
N HIS A 13 -23.31 -9.28 5.88
CA HIS A 13 -23.39 -7.82 5.80
C HIS A 13 -22.35 -7.16 4.85
N ILE A 14 -21.27 -7.86 4.49
CA ILE A 14 -20.16 -7.34 3.67
C ILE A 14 -20.52 -7.27 2.16
N GLY A 15 -21.53 -8.02 1.74
CA GLY A 15 -21.87 -8.18 0.31
C GLY A 15 -22.44 -6.92 -0.35
N ALA A 16 -23.31 -6.17 0.34
CA ALA A 16 -24.03 -5.03 -0.26
C ALA A 16 -23.12 -3.82 -0.49
N GLU A 17 -22.19 -3.56 0.43
CA GLU A 17 -21.25 -2.43 0.33
C GLU A 17 -20.23 -2.65 -0.80
N ARG A 18 -19.83 -3.91 -1.04
CA ARG A 18 -18.91 -4.29 -2.14
C ARG A 18 -19.52 -4.06 -3.52
N ILE A 19 -20.83 -4.27 -3.68
CA ILE A 19 -21.52 -4.05 -4.96
C ILE A 19 -21.57 -2.56 -5.30
N ALA A 20 -21.81 -1.68 -4.32
CA ALA A 20 -21.82 -0.24 -4.52
C ALA A 20 -20.44 0.30 -4.95
N GLN A 21 -19.36 -0.19 -4.35
CA GLN A 21 -17.99 0.22 -4.70
C GLN A 21 -17.56 -0.21 -6.11
N LEU A 22 -18.00 -1.39 -6.57
CA LEU A 22 -17.67 -1.90 -7.91
C LEU A 22 -18.36 -1.13 -9.04
N ILE A 23 -19.52 -0.53 -8.76
CA ILE A 23 -20.26 0.29 -9.72
C ILE A 23 -19.63 1.68 -9.87
N MET A 24 -19.11 2.25 -8.77
CA MET A 24 -18.63 3.64 -8.75
C MET A 24 -17.22 3.85 -9.35
N PHE A 25 -16.36 2.83 -9.43
CA PHE A 25 -14.96 2.99 -9.92
C PHE A 25 -14.48 1.84 -10.82
N PRO A 26 -14.94 1.75 -12.09
CA PRO A 26 -14.61 0.62 -12.97
C PRO A 26 -13.19 0.65 -13.57
N ARG A 27 -12.36 1.67 -13.26
CA ARG A 27 -11.02 1.85 -13.85
C ARG A 27 -9.85 1.86 -12.85
N THR A 28 -10.09 1.40 -11.62
CA THR A 28 -9.02 1.04 -10.66
C THR A 28 -8.84 -0.48 -10.53
N SER A 29 -9.65 -1.28 -11.24
CA SER A 29 -9.65 -2.74 -11.15
C SER A 29 -8.47 -3.43 -11.82
N SER A 30 -7.63 -2.73 -12.58
CA SER A 30 -6.39 -3.31 -13.12
C SER A 30 -5.24 -3.35 -12.12
N PHE A 31 -5.41 -2.79 -10.90
CA PHE A 31 -4.37 -2.80 -9.86
C PHE A 31 -4.82 -3.40 -8.52
N THR A 32 -5.95 -4.10 -8.48
CA THR A 32 -6.35 -4.93 -7.32
C THR A 32 -6.26 -6.43 -7.58
N ASP A 33 -5.72 -6.84 -8.73
CA ASP A 33 -5.33 -8.23 -8.99
C ASP A 33 -3.95 -8.54 -8.38
N GLY A 34 -3.71 -8.05 -7.17
CA GLY A 34 -2.64 -8.51 -6.30
C GLY A 34 -3.02 -9.89 -5.79
N SER A 35 -2.81 -10.89 -6.65
CA SER A 35 -2.89 -12.34 -6.44
C SER A 35 -2.67 -12.76 -4.98
N ASP A 36 -3.31 -13.85 -4.52
CA ASP A 36 -3.21 -14.39 -3.16
C ASP A 36 -1.83 -14.28 -2.50
N ARG A 37 -0.76 -14.39 -3.31
CA ARG A 37 0.64 -14.11 -2.93
C ARG A 37 0.85 -12.76 -2.22
N MET A 38 0.29 -11.66 -2.71
CA MET A 38 0.44 -10.33 -2.11
C MET A 38 -0.29 -10.24 -0.76
N ARG A 39 -1.41 -10.94 -0.61
CA ARG A 39 -2.12 -11.09 0.68
C ARG A 39 -1.30 -11.92 1.66
N THR A 40 -0.74 -13.05 1.22
CA THR A 40 0.16 -13.88 2.05
C THR A 40 1.39 -13.10 2.52
N LEU A 41 2.02 -12.33 1.62
CA LEU A 41 3.15 -11.46 1.96
C LEU A 41 2.76 -10.38 2.97
N SER A 42 1.63 -9.71 2.75
CA SER A 42 1.11 -8.69 3.67
C SER A 42 0.83 -9.25 5.06
N PHE A 43 0.27 -10.46 5.15
CA PHE A 43 0.04 -11.12 6.43
C PHE A 43 1.36 -11.46 7.14
N GLY A 44 2.33 -12.03 6.42
CA GLY A 44 3.66 -12.33 6.95
C GLY A 44 4.37 -11.09 7.50
N LEU A 45 4.37 -9.99 6.75
CA LEU A 45 4.95 -8.72 7.18
C LEU A 45 4.26 -8.17 8.43
N ARG A 46 2.93 -8.23 8.52
CA ARG A 46 2.19 -7.79 9.72
C ARG A 46 2.59 -8.55 10.98
N THR A 47 2.91 -9.85 10.88
CA THR A 47 3.41 -10.61 12.05
C THR A 47 4.77 -10.13 12.55
N LEU A 48 5.54 -9.44 11.70
CA LEU A 48 6.81 -8.80 12.04
C LEU A 48 6.65 -7.33 12.45
N GLY A 49 5.42 -6.83 12.56
CA GLY A 49 5.14 -5.43 12.81
C GLY A 49 5.52 -4.55 11.62
N LEU A 50 5.32 -5.03 10.39
CA LEU A 50 5.50 -4.29 9.16
C LEU A 50 4.18 -4.21 8.37
N ASP A 51 3.92 -3.08 7.73
CA ASP A 51 2.78 -2.87 6.84
C ASP A 51 3.26 -2.68 5.40
N LEU A 52 2.54 -3.31 4.46
CA LEU A 52 2.72 -3.12 3.02
C LEU A 52 1.60 -2.20 2.53
N GLU A 53 1.97 -1.05 1.96
CA GLU A 53 1.01 -0.03 1.55
C GLU A 53 1.36 0.52 0.16
N VAL A 54 0.34 1.05 -0.52
CA VAL A 54 0.51 1.82 -1.76
C VAL A 54 0.07 3.25 -1.48
N MET A 55 1.01 4.18 -1.59
CA MET A 55 0.79 5.60 -1.35
C MET A 55 0.68 6.33 -2.68
N ALA A 56 -0.46 6.96 -2.95
CA ALA A 56 -0.60 7.86 -4.10
C ALA A 56 0.13 9.17 -3.83
N VAL A 57 0.96 9.62 -4.76
CA VAL A 57 1.74 10.86 -4.64
C VAL A 57 0.92 12.01 -5.19
N ALA A 58 0.36 12.82 -4.30
CA ALA A 58 -0.31 14.06 -4.68
C ALA A 58 0.71 15.10 -5.20
N PRO A 59 0.30 16.08 -6.04
CA PRO A 59 1.21 17.13 -6.53
C PRO A 59 1.84 18.00 -5.44
N ASP A 60 1.18 18.14 -4.30
CA ASP A 60 1.62 18.87 -3.11
C ASP A 60 2.31 17.95 -2.08
N SER A 61 2.46 16.66 -2.39
CA SER A 61 3.20 15.74 -1.53
C SER A 61 4.68 16.08 -1.52
N PRO A 62 5.36 16.06 -0.36
CA PRO A 62 6.81 16.21 -0.29
C PRO A 62 7.58 15.02 -0.88
N LEU A 63 6.89 13.93 -1.25
CA LEU A 63 7.50 12.88 -2.07
C LEU A 63 7.61 13.30 -3.55
N ALA A 64 6.79 14.23 -4.03
CA ALA A 64 6.84 14.68 -5.41
C ALA A 64 8.14 15.45 -5.69
N GLY A 65 8.94 14.96 -6.63
CA GLY A 65 10.25 15.53 -6.98
C GLY A 65 11.40 15.07 -6.08
N ALA A 66 11.15 14.26 -5.06
CA ALA A 66 12.20 13.64 -4.26
C ALA A 66 12.74 12.37 -4.96
N THR A 67 14.02 12.06 -4.77
CA THR A 67 14.54 10.73 -5.09
C THR A 67 14.09 9.72 -4.03
N ILE A 68 14.06 8.43 -4.38
CA ILE A 68 13.77 7.35 -3.43
C ILE A 68 14.71 7.42 -2.23
N GLU A 69 16.02 7.54 -2.47
CA GLU A 69 17.02 7.64 -1.40
C GLU A 69 16.75 8.81 -0.46
N ALA A 70 16.39 9.99 -1.00
CA ALA A 70 16.07 11.15 -0.18
C ALA A 70 14.82 10.92 0.68
N ALA A 71 13.77 10.32 0.09
CA ALA A 71 12.52 10.01 0.80
C ALA A 71 12.75 8.99 1.93
N GLU A 72 13.49 7.92 1.68
CA GLU A 72 13.83 6.89 2.68
C GLU A 72 14.72 7.46 3.80
N HIS A 73 15.71 8.29 3.43
CA HIS A 73 16.56 8.96 4.39
C HIS A 73 15.76 9.89 5.31
N GLN A 74 14.86 10.72 4.75
CA GLN A 74 13.98 11.58 5.52
C GLN A 74 13.06 10.78 6.45
N ALA A 75 12.58 9.62 6.00
CA ALA A 75 11.77 8.72 6.82
C ALA A 75 12.58 7.99 7.91
N SER A 76 13.91 8.16 7.97
CA SER A 76 14.78 7.59 9.01
C SER A 76 14.57 6.09 9.22
N GLY A 77 14.41 5.34 8.11
CA GLY A 77 14.20 3.89 8.12
C GLY A 77 12.82 3.42 8.58
N SER A 78 11.82 4.32 8.62
CA SER A 78 10.42 3.97 8.87
C SER A 78 9.62 3.64 7.60
N LEU A 79 10.21 3.89 6.43
CA LEU A 79 9.63 3.68 5.11
C LEU A 79 10.71 3.11 4.18
N PHE A 80 10.35 2.10 3.40
CA PHE A 80 11.22 1.49 2.40
C PHE A 80 10.43 1.27 1.10
N VAL A 81 10.90 1.83 -0.01
CA VAL A 81 10.25 1.80 -1.32
C VAL A 81 10.67 0.53 -2.06
N ILE A 82 9.69 -0.27 -2.49
CA ILE A 82 9.96 -1.53 -3.20
C ILE A 82 9.52 -1.49 -4.67
N ALA A 83 8.61 -0.58 -5.02
CA ALA A 83 8.17 -0.36 -6.39
C ALA A 83 7.55 1.03 -6.58
N ILE A 84 7.55 1.50 -7.83
CA ILE A 84 6.82 2.70 -8.26
C ILE A 84 5.89 2.32 -9.41
N ASN A 85 4.60 2.59 -9.25
CA ASN A 85 3.62 2.55 -10.34
C ASN A 85 3.52 3.95 -10.93
N ARG A 86 4.08 4.15 -12.13
CA ARG A 86 4.03 5.42 -12.82
C ARG A 86 2.61 5.78 -13.21
N LYS A 87 2.30 7.08 -13.23
CA LYS A 87 1.02 7.59 -13.76
C LYS A 87 0.70 7.07 -15.18
N GLY A 88 1.73 6.81 -15.99
CA GLY A 88 1.61 6.26 -17.35
C GLY A 88 1.27 4.76 -17.43
N GLY A 89 1.19 4.06 -16.30
CA GLY A 89 0.86 2.63 -16.22
C GLY A 89 2.07 1.69 -16.21
N GLU A 90 3.29 2.21 -16.30
CA GLU A 90 4.52 1.44 -16.10
C GLU A 90 4.75 1.14 -14.62
N THR A 91 5.16 -0.08 -14.28
CA THR A 91 5.59 -0.43 -12.92
C THR A 91 7.10 -0.66 -12.89
N LEU A 92 7.81 0.16 -12.12
CA LEU A 92 9.22 0.00 -11.81
C LEU A 92 9.37 -0.89 -10.58
N THR A 93 9.79 -2.14 -10.79
CA THR A 93 10.12 -3.07 -9.70
C THR A 93 11.61 -2.99 -9.37
N ARG A 94 11.97 -2.92 -8.08
CA ARG A 94 13.36 -2.63 -7.63
C ARG A 94 13.90 -1.36 -8.30
N PRO A 95 13.23 -0.21 -8.10
CA PRO A 95 13.67 1.05 -8.69
C PRO A 95 15.07 1.43 -8.19
N ASP A 96 15.81 2.16 -9.02
CA ASP A 96 17.11 2.72 -8.62
C ASP A 96 16.89 3.76 -7.50
N PRO A 97 17.71 3.80 -6.43
CA PRO A 97 17.57 4.79 -5.36
C PRO A 97 17.60 6.26 -5.85
N ALA A 98 18.27 6.54 -6.97
CA ALA A 98 18.31 7.85 -7.60
C ALA A 98 17.03 8.16 -8.44
N THR A 99 16.11 7.21 -8.58
CA THR A 99 14.85 7.40 -9.30
C THR A 99 14.04 8.50 -8.62
N MET A 100 13.60 9.49 -9.41
CA MET A 100 12.71 10.54 -8.94
C MET A 100 11.26 10.05 -8.88
N ILE A 101 10.60 10.34 -7.76
CA ILE A 101 9.18 10.08 -7.55
C ILE A 101 8.39 11.25 -8.15
N GLU A 102 7.40 10.97 -8.98
CA GLU A 102 6.63 11.98 -9.68
C GLU A 102 5.20 12.10 -9.11
N ALA A 103 4.60 13.28 -9.29
CA ALA A 103 3.20 13.49 -8.93
C ALA A 103 2.28 12.60 -9.78
N GLY A 104 1.37 11.90 -9.13
CA GLY A 104 0.48 10.92 -9.74
C GLY A 104 1.03 9.49 -9.75
N ASP A 105 2.24 9.26 -9.25
CA ASP A 105 2.77 7.92 -9.03
C ASP A 105 2.07 7.23 -7.84
N GLY A 106 2.05 5.91 -7.88
CA GLY A 106 1.75 5.05 -6.73
C GLY A 106 3.04 4.43 -6.20
N VAL A 107 3.50 4.87 -5.03
CA VAL A 107 4.71 4.34 -4.41
C VAL A 107 4.33 3.17 -3.50
N VAL A 108 4.90 2.00 -3.76
CA VAL A 108 4.69 0.82 -2.93
C VAL A 108 5.76 0.77 -1.87
N VAL A 109 5.35 0.76 -0.60
CA VAL A 109 6.23 0.89 0.55
C VAL A 109 6.01 -0.21 1.57
N ILE A 110 7.08 -0.53 2.30
CA ILE A 110 7.02 -1.25 3.56
C ILE A 110 7.28 -0.25 4.69
N THR A 111 6.41 -0.22 5.69
CA THR A 111 6.51 0.66 6.86
C THR A 111 6.44 -0.15 8.15
N ARG A 112 6.79 0.46 9.30
CA ARG A 112 6.65 -0.19 10.61
C ARG A 112 5.24 0.00 11.15
N SER A 113 4.56 -1.10 11.48
CA SER A 113 3.25 -1.10 12.11
C SER A 113 3.28 -0.42 13.48
N GLY A 114 2.41 0.57 13.69
CA GLY A 114 2.20 1.19 15.00
C GLY A 114 3.00 2.46 15.29
N ARG A 115 3.83 2.95 14.35
CA ARG A 115 4.10 4.38 14.28
C ARG A 115 3.06 4.98 13.35
N SER A 116 2.31 5.99 13.81
CA SER A 116 1.59 6.89 12.89
C SER A 116 2.48 7.12 11.66
N GLY A 117 1.95 6.84 10.47
CA GLY A 117 2.68 7.01 9.22
C GLY A 117 3.35 8.38 9.19
N PRO A 118 4.47 8.53 8.45
CA PRO A 118 5.25 9.76 8.46
C PRO A 118 4.33 10.97 8.26
N LYS A 119 4.21 11.82 9.28
CA LYS A 119 3.61 13.14 9.14
C LYS A 119 4.61 14.00 8.39
N ILE A 120 4.55 13.87 7.07
CA ILE A 120 5.14 14.82 6.16
C ILE A 120 4.23 16.06 6.19
N SER A 121 4.63 17.04 6.99
CA SER A 121 4.03 18.38 7.09
C SER A 121 4.80 19.38 6.26
#